data_AF-A0A810N9G7-F1
#
_entry.id   AF-A0A810N9G7-F1
#
_cell.length_a   1.000
_cell.length_b   1.000
_cell.length_c   1.000
_cell.angle_alpha   90.00
_cell.angle_beta   90.00
_cell.angle_gamma   90.00
#
_symmetry.space_group_name_H-M   'P 1'
#
loop_
_entity.id
_entity.type
_entity.pdbx_description
1 polymer ?
#
loop_
_entity_poly.entity_id
_entity_poly.type
_entity_poly.pdbx_seq_one_letter_code
_entity_poly.pdbx_strand_id
1 'polypeptide(L)'
;MEFEVLLRRLTDRRGWPAATGGEGGDMAAPEALRRIAPALGWRVADLFVLAGHDLPADLAPTDPRADPGRTAWPYVAVPPARPILLAAARAMPQQPLVGPLPPPLRPFPEDRAGAIIGRLLHHRNFKGTSAVELLLYSGGPYLSVPTVNQIALGGRALDPQLVSGFAHFLGIPVGDLAALCDVNMTEDVPAPAYCDGLAELMWEGRRLTVQQIEELAELGHDLRHRFDTEIDEGVRCCCGRTEQSERATRDGADAAMGDLRPGGGG
;
A
#
# COMPACT_ATOMS: atom_id res chain seq x y z
N MET A 1 -15.47 3.11 -19.44
CA MET A 1 -14.88 1.95 -20.15
C MET A 1 -15.58 0.72 -19.62
N GLU A 2 -16.27 -0.01 -20.48
CA GLU A 2 -17.08 -1.17 -20.09
C GLU A 2 -16.21 -2.29 -19.51
N PHE A 3 -16.70 -2.96 -18.46
CA PHE A 3 -16.02 -4.07 -17.81
C PHE A 3 -15.68 -5.21 -18.76
N GLU A 4 -16.54 -5.47 -19.76
CA GLU A 4 -16.30 -6.47 -20.80
C GLU A 4 -15.01 -6.19 -21.60
N VAL A 5 -14.71 -4.92 -21.86
CA VAL A 5 -13.48 -4.52 -22.56
C VAL A 5 -12.26 -4.81 -21.70
N LEU A 6 -12.35 -4.54 -20.40
CA LEU A 6 -11.29 -4.85 -19.43
C LEU A 6 -11.05 -6.35 -19.31
N LEU A 7 -12.12 -7.13 -19.18
CA LEU A 7 -12.05 -8.58 -19.08
C LEU A 7 -11.46 -9.20 -20.35
N ARG A 8 -11.88 -8.73 -21.53
CA ARG A 8 -11.31 -9.16 -22.81
C ARG A 8 -9.81 -8.90 -22.88
N ARG A 9 -9.35 -7.71 -22.48
CA ARG A 9 -7.91 -7.38 -22.43
C ARG A 9 -7.13 -8.36 -21.54
N LEU A 10 -7.69 -8.73 -20.38
CA LEU A 10 -7.07 -9.70 -19.47
C LEU A 10 -7.05 -11.12 -20.06
N THR A 11 -8.16 -11.57 -20.65
CA THR A 11 -8.25 -12.92 -21.23
C THR A 11 -7.33 -13.08 -22.44
N ASP A 12 -7.29 -12.06 -23.32
CA ASP A 12 -6.45 -12.04 -24.51
C ASP A 12 -4.97 -12.13 -24.11
N ARG A 13 -4.55 -11.34 -23.11
CA ARG A 13 -3.17 -11.39 -22.59
C ARG A 13 -2.81 -12.77 -22.05
N ARG A 14 -3.71 -13.41 -21.32
CA ARG A 14 -3.44 -14.69 -20.65
C ARG A 14 -3.59 -15.89 -21.58
N GLY A 15 -4.00 -15.68 -22.84
CA GLY A 15 -4.36 -16.76 -23.76
C GLY A 15 -5.49 -17.62 -23.20
N TRP A 16 -6.32 -17.06 -22.32
CA TRP A 16 -7.37 -17.80 -21.66
C TRP A 16 -8.54 -17.91 -22.65
N PRO A 17 -8.95 -19.11 -23.08
CA PRO A 17 -10.09 -19.23 -23.97
C PRO A 17 -11.30 -18.60 -23.28
N ALA A 18 -12.07 -17.81 -24.03
CA ALA A 18 -13.34 -17.24 -23.59
C ALA A 18 -14.34 -18.28 -23.03
N ALA A 19 -14.02 -19.57 -23.14
CA ALA A 19 -14.78 -20.76 -22.76
C ALA A 19 -14.89 -21.07 -21.24
N THR A 20 -14.53 -20.15 -20.33
CA THR A 20 -14.91 -20.30 -18.91
C THR A 20 -16.18 -19.54 -18.53
N GLY A 21 -16.75 -18.76 -19.47
CA GLY A 21 -18.14 -18.31 -19.39
C GLY A 21 -19.06 -19.46 -19.80
N GLY A 22 -19.65 -20.16 -18.82
CA GLY A 22 -20.80 -21.01 -19.09
C GLY A 22 -21.84 -20.21 -19.89
N GLU A 23 -22.40 -20.85 -20.91
CA GLU A 23 -23.34 -20.31 -21.91
C GLU A 23 -24.19 -19.12 -21.40
N GLY A 24 -23.87 -17.91 -21.85
CA GLY A 24 -24.78 -16.75 -21.80
C GLY A 24 -24.91 -15.95 -20.50
N GLY A 25 -24.12 -16.21 -19.46
CA GLY A 25 -24.19 -15.44 -18.20
C GLY A 25 -23.46 -14.10 -18.24
N ASP A 26 -24.04 -13.06 -17.61
CA ASP A 26 -23.39 -11.76 -17.38
C ASP A 26 -22.11 -11.93 -16.54
N MET A 27 -20.95 -11.70 -17.15
CA MET A 27 -19.64 -11.84 -16.50
C MET A 27 -19.36 -10.73 -15.48
N ALA A 28 -20.13 -9.62 -15.52
CA ALA A 28 -20.08 -8.59 -14.50
C ALA A 28 -20.91 -8.97 -13.26
N ALA A 29 -21.71 -10.04 -13.29
CA ALA A 29 -22.54 -10.43 -12.14
C ALA A 29 -21.68 -10.76 -10.90
N PRO A 30 -22.09 -10.35 -9.68
CA PRO A 30 -21.32 -10.55 -8.44
C PRO A 30 -20.81 -11.98 -8.21
N GLU A 31 -21.62 -13.00 -8.50
CA GLU A 31 -21.27 -14.41 -8.36
C GLU A 31 -20.22 -14.83 -9.40
N ALA A 32 -20.30 -14.30 -10.62
CA ALA A 32 -19.31 -14.53 -11.65
C ALA A 32 -17.96 -13.91 -11.25
N LEU A 33 -17.95 -12.67 -10.73
CA LEU A 33 -16.74 -12.01 -10.25
C LEU A 33 -16.04 -12.78 -9.14
N ARG A 34 -16.80 -13.28 -8.14
CA ARG A 34 -16.27 -14.13 -7.06
C ARG A 34 -15.61 -15.41 -7.60
N ARG A 35 -16.24 -16.03 -8.61
CA ARG A 35 -15.76 -17.28 -9.21
C ARG A 35 -14.52 -17.09 -10.08
N ILE A 36 -14.42 -16.00 -10.85
CA ILE A 36 -13.29 -15.78 -11.77
C ILE A 36 -12.06 -15.21 -11.09
N ALA A 37 -12.19 -14.48 -9.97
CA ALA A 37 -11.05 -13.83 -9.32
C ALA A 37 -9.89 -14.77 -8.99
N PRO A 38 -10.10 -15.97 -8.39
CA PRO A 38 -9.01 -16.89 -8.10
C PRO A 38 -8.27 -17.38 -9.34
N ALA A 39 -8.99 -17.63 -10.44
CA ALA A 39 -8.38 -18.06 -11.70
C ALA A 39 -7.61 -16.92 -12.40
N LEU A 40 -8.03 -15.68 -12.17
CA LEU A 40 -7.24 -14.50 -12.53
C LEU A 40 -6.08 -14.27 -11.56
N GLY A 41 -6.06 -14.85 -10.35
CA GLY A 41 -5.10 -14.44 -9.32
C GLY A 41 -5.34 -12.99 -8.87
N TRP A 42 -6.56 -12.49 -9.05
CA TRP A 42 -6.99 -11.17 -8.63
C TRP A 42 -7.72 -11.26 -7.29
N ARG A 43 -7.72 -10.15 -6.54
CA ARG A 43 -8.61 -10.05 -5.38
C ARG A 43 -10.03 -9.82 -5.89
N VAL A 44 -10.98 -10.54 -5.28
CA VAL A 44 -12.40 -10.40 -5.63
C VAL A 44 -12.85 -8.94 -5.55
N ALA A 45 -12.47 -8.21 -4.49
CA ALA A 45 -12.86 -6.81 -4.33
C ALA A 45 -12.38 -5.93 -5.49
N ASP A 46 -11.19 -6.17 -6.05
CA ASP A 46 -10.70 -5.38 -7.19
C ASP A 46 -11.57 -5.60 -8.43
N LEU A 47 -12.05 -6.83 -8.66
CA LEU A 47 -12.93 -7.10 -9.80
C LEU A 47 -14.30 -6.41 -9.65
N PHE A 48 -14.86 -6.36 -8.45
CA PHE A 48 -16.08 -5.56 -8.18
C PHE A 48 -15.85 -4.09 -8.52
N VAL A 49 -14.71 -3.54 -8.10
CA VAL A 49 -14.31 -2.16 -8.37
C VAL A 49 -14.14 -1.90 -9.86
N LEU A 50 -13.55 -2.83 -10.61
CA LEU A 50 -13.41 -2.73 -12.06
C LEU A 50 -14.75 -2.86 -12.79
N ALA A 51 -15.67 -3.66 -12.26
CA ALA A 51 -17.03 -3.84 -12.78
C ALA A 51 -17.98 -2.69 -12.40
N GLY A 52 -17.55 -1.75 -11.57
CA GLY A 52 -18.37 -0.62 -11.13
C GLY A 52 -19.43 -0.99 -10.10
N HIS A 53 -19.30 -2.14 -9.44
CA HIS A 53 -20.22 -2.56 -8.39
C HIS A 53 -19.82 -2.01 -7.03
N ASP A 54 -20.82 -1.76 -6.19
CA ASP A 54 -20.61 -1.54 -4.76
C ASP A 54 -19.94 -2.77 -4.15
N LEU A 55 -19.02 -2.54 -3.21
CA LEU A 55 -18.37 -3.63 -2.50
C LEU A 55 -19.34 -4.26 -1.48
N PRO A 56 -19.58 -5.57 -1.56
CA PRO A 56 -20.23 -6.33 -0.50
C PRO A 56 -19.53 -6.12 0.86
N ALA A 57 -20.28 -6.19 1.95
CA ALA A 57 -19.75 -5.91 3.30
C ALA A 57 -18.55 -6.80 3.68
N ASP A 58 -18.52 -8.07 3.24
CA ASP A 58 -17.39 -8.99 3.46
C ASP A 58 -16.13 -8.63 2.64
N LEU A 59 -16.32 -7.82 1.60
CA LEU A 59 -15.26 -7.34 0.73
C LEU A 59 -14.92 -5.88 0.96
N ALA A 60 -15.64 -5.11 1.79
CA ALA A 60 -15.37 -3.70 2.04
C ALA A 60 -14.21 -3.50 3.04
N PRO A 61 -13.50 -2.36 3.02
CA PRO A 61 -12.57 -2.01 4.10
C PRO A 61 -13.31 -1.86 5.43
N THR A 62 -12.75 -2.36 6.53
CA THR A 62 -13.42 -2.35 7.86
C THR A 62 -13.62 -0.94 8.41
N ASP A 63 -12.59 -0.09 8.35
CA ASP A 63 -12.69 1.33 8.69
C ASP A 63 -12.14 2.16 7.52
N PRO A 64 -12.97 2.87 6.75
CA PRO A 64 -12.56 3.73 5.64
C PRO A 64 -11.57 4.86 6.00
N ARG A 65 -11.29 5.09 7.29
CA ARG A 65 -10.30 6.07 7.75
C ARG A 65 -8.95 5.42 8.04
N ALA A 66 -8.90 4.11 8.25
CA ALA A 66 -7.65 3.37 8.39
C ALA A 66 -6.76 3.58 7.15
N ASP A 67 -5.46 3.42 7.29
CA ASP A 67 -4.54 3.53 6.15
C ASP A 67 -3.44 2.48 6.31
N PRO A 68 -3.57 1.33 5.63
CA PRO A 68 -2.59 0.25 5.79
C PRO A 68 -1.18 0.66 5.36
N GLY A 69 -1.04 1.68 4.51
CA GLY A 69 0.25 2.19 4.06
C GLY A 69 1.12 2.76 5.18
N ARG A 70 0.54 3.15 6.33
CA ARG A 70 1.29 3.58 7.52
C ARG A 70 2.26 2.52 8.06
N THR A 71 2.02 1.26 7.73
CA THR A 71 2.86 0.13 8.15
C THR A 71 3.95 -0.23 7.13
N ALA A 72 3.97 0.44 5.98
CA ALA A 72 4.85 0.09 4.87
C ALA A 72 6.32 0.33 5.21
N TRP A 73 6.66 1.48 5.81
CA TRP A 73 8.04 1.81 6.15
C TRP A 73 8.71 0.79 7.08
N PRO A 74 8.17 0.47 8.29
CA PRO A 74 8.79 -0.53 9.15
C PRO A 74 8.86 -1.91 8.48
N TYR A 75 7.92 -2.24 7.59
CA TYR A 75 7.94 -3.49 6.85
C TYR A 75 9.10 -3.57 5.83
N VAL A 76 9.29 -2.53 5.02
CA VAL A 76 10.34 -2.55 3.97
C VAL A 76 11.73 -2.39 4.56
N ALA A 77 11.87 -1.52 5.56
CA ALA A 77 13.14 -1.13 6.15
C ALA A 77 13.72 -2.16 7.14
N VAL A 78 12.89 -3.07 7.68
CA VAL A 78 13.31 -4.08 8.66
C VAL A 78 12.96 -5.46 8.15
N PRO A 79 13.84 -6.15 7.39
CA PRO A 79 13.54 -7.46 6.82
C PRO A 79 13.02 -8.50 7.83
N PRO A 80 13.58 -8.62 9.05
CA PRO A 80 13.06 -9.53 10.07
C PRO A 80 11.65 -9.19 10.57
N ALA A 81 11.19 -7.93 10.43
CA ALA A 81 9.87 -7.49 10.85
C ALA A 81 8.75 -7.99 9.92
N ARG A 82 9.07 -8.29 8.66
CA ARG A 82 8.07 -8.65 7.63
C ARG A 82 7.14 -9.79 8.03
N PRO A 83 7.63 -11.00 8.37
CA PRO A 83 6.76 -12.09 8.79
C PRO A 83 6.01 -11.79 10.09
N ILE A 84 6.59 -10.98 10.98
CA ILE A 84 6.00 -10.61 12.27
C ILE A 84 4.80 -9.66 12.07
N LEU A 85 4.97 -8.61 11.27
CA LEU A 85 3.91 -7.64 10.97
C LEU A 85 2.76 -8.29 10.21
N LEU A 86 3.07 -9.13 9.22
CA LEU A 86 2.03 -9.85 8.48
C LEU A 86 1.26 -10.83 9.38
N ALA A 87 1.95 -11.57 10.25
CA ALA A 87 1.31 -12.47 11.21
C ALA A 87 0.45 -11.68 12.22
N ALA A 88 0.94 -10.54 12.72
CA ALA A 88 0.20 -9.68 13.62
C ALA A 88 -1.08 -9.13 12.98
N ALA A 89 -0.99 -8.62 11.75
CA ALA A 89 -2.16 -8.13 11.00
C ALA A 89 -3.24 -9.21 10.82
N ARG A 90 -2.83 -10.46 10.55
CA ARG A 90 -3.74 -11.61 10.41
C ARG A 90 -4.34 -12.08 11.73
N ALA A 91 -3.60 -11.95 12.83
CA ALA A 91 -4.03 -12.37 14.16
C ALA A 91 -4.97 -11.36 14.83
N MET A 92 -5.01 -10.11 14.35
CA MET A 92 -5.87 -9.08 14.91
C MET A 92 -7.36 -9.46 14.77
N PRO A 93 -8.15 -9.33 15.83
CA PRO A 93 -9.56 -9.69 15.81
C PRO A 93 -10.32 -8.80 14.82
N GLN A 94 -11.08 -9.41 13.92
CA GLN A 94 -11.90 -8.70 12.96
C GLN A 94 -13.00 -7.92 13.68
N GLN A 95 -13.01 -6.61 13.47
CA GLN A 95 -14.02 -5.72 14.03
C GLN A 95 -15.21 -5.58 13.07
N PRO A 96 -16.41 -5.24 13.57
CA PRO A 96 -17.53 -4.85 12.73
C PRO A 96 -17.17 -3.68 11.80
N LEU A 97 -17.85 -3.59 10.65
CA LEU A 97 -17.72 -2.47 9.73
C LEU A 97 -18.06 -1.15 10.44
N VAL A 98 -17.14 -0.18 10.40
CA VAL A 98 -17.30 1.13 11.05
C VAL A 98 -18.24 2.04 10.24
N GLY A 99 -18.31 1.84 8.93
CA GLY A 99 -19.21 2.57 8.05
C GLY A 99 -18.91 2.30 6.56
N PRO A 100 -19.73 2.85 5.65
CA PRO A 100 -19.48 2.72 4.22
C PRO A 100 -18.23 3.52 3.81
N LEU A 101 -17.54 3.04 2.77
CA LEU A 101 -16.48 3.80 2.12
C LEU A 101 -17.09 5.13 1.60
N PRO A 102 -16.58 6.31 2.00
CA PRO A 102 -17.08 7.57 1.47
C PRO A 102 -16.76 7.67 -0.02
N PRO A 103 -17.58 8.39 -0.82
CA PRO A 103 -17.28 8.59 -2.23
C PRO A 103 -15.93 9.33 -2.39
N PRO A 104 -15.24 9.13 -3.53
CA PRO A 104 -14.00 9.86 -3.79
C PRO A 104 -14.29 11.37 -3.88
N LEU A 105 -13.33 12.19 -3.42
CA LEU A 105 -13.45 13.66 -3.44
C LEU A 105 -13.75 14.23 -4.83
N ARG A 106 -13.28 13.53 -5.88
CA ARG A 106 -13.61 13.80 -7.27
C ARG A 106 -13.94 12.46 -7.94
N PRO A 107 -15.00 12.38 -8.75
CA PRO A 107 -15.30 11.19 -9.53
C PRO A 107 -14.11 10.81 -10.41
N PHE A 108 -13.79 9.52 -10.47
CA PHE A 108 -12.77 9.00 -11.36
C PHE A 108 -13.33 8.87 -12.78
N PRO A 109 -12.69 9.43 -13.81
CA PRO A 109 -13.17 9.31 -15.19
C PRO A 109 -13.28 7.83 -15.64
N GLU A 110 -14.37 7.47 -16.31
CA GLU A 110 -14.58 6.08 -16.72
C GLU A 110 -13.70 5.65 -17.90
N ASP A 111 -13.23 6.59 -18.71
CA ASP A 111 -12.52 6.40 -19.98
C ASP A 111 -10.99 6.54 -19.84
N ARG A 112 -10.46 6.77 -18.63
CA ARG A 112 -9.03 7.02 -18.41
C ARG A 112 -8.35 5.85 -17.73
N ALA A 113 -7.22 5.42 -18.29
CA ALA A 113 -6.38 4.36 -17.73
C ALA A 113 -5.99 4.61 -16.26
N GLY A 114 -5.56 5.84 -15.94
CA GLY A 114 -5.18 6.22 -14.58
C GLY A 114 -6.32 6.17 -13.56
N ALA A 115 -7.58 6.27 -14.01
CA ALA A 115 -8.75 6.14 -13.15
C ALA A 115 -8.92 4.74 -12.56
N ILE A 116 -8.38 3.71 -13.24
CA ILE A 116 -8.30 2.35 -12.68
C ILE A 116 -7.46 2.34 -11.41
N ILE A 117 -6.28 2.98 -11.44
CA ILE A 117 -5.40 3.12 -10.27
C ILE A 117 -6.12 3.89 -9.16
N GLY A 118 -6.76 5.02 -9.50
CA GLY A 118 -7.54 5.80 -8.54
C GLY A 118 -8.61 4.98 -7.82
N ARG A 119 -9.40 4.20 -8.57
CA ARG A 119 -10.44 3.32 -8.02
C ARG A 119 -9.85 2.23 -7.13
N LEU A 120 -8.78 1.55 -7.55
CA LEU A 120 -8.13 0.50 -6.77
C LEU A 120 -7.56 1.06 -5.46
N LEU A 121 -6.87 2.20 -5.52
CA LEU A 121 -6.31 2.86 -4.34
C LEU A 121 -7.40 3.23 -3.33
N HIS A 122 -8.46 3.86 -3.82
CA HIS A 122 -9.60 4.29 -3.01
C HIS A 122 -10.28 3.12 -2.29
N HIS A 123 -10.59 2.04 -3.02
CA HIS A 123 -11.29 0.87 -2.46
C HIS A 123 -10.39 -0.04 -1.62
N ARG A 124 -9.07 0.18 -1.65
CA ARG A 124 -8.09 -0.43 -0.75
C ARG A 124 -7.69 0.46 0.43
N ASN A 125 -8.40 1.57 0.59
CA ASN A 125 -8.24 2.50 1.71
C ASN A 125 -6.89 3.22 1.76
N PHE A 126 -6.15 3.28 0.65
CA PHE A 126 -4.90 4.01 0.61
C PHE A 126 -5.13 5.51 0.56
N LYS A 127 -4.43 6.25 1.41
CA LYS A 127 -4.39 7.71 1.32
C LYS A 127 -3.31 8.13 0.32
N GLY A 128 -3.42 9.36 -0.19
CA GLY A 128 -2.50 9.86 -1.22
C GLY A 128 -1.03 9.86 -0.78
N THR A 129 -0.75 10.15 0.50
CA THR A 129 0.60 10.08 1.09
C THR A 129 1.14 8.66 1.06
N SER A 130 0.36 7.71 1.56
CA SER A 130 0.72 6.29 1.56
C SER A 130 0.88 5.72 0.16
N ALA A 131 0.06 6.13 -0.81
CA ALA A 131 0.20 5.71 -2.19
C ALA A 131 1.53 6.17 -2.81
N VAL A 132 2.01 7.37 -2.47
CA VAL A 132 3.33 7.87 -2.90
C VAL A 132 4.46 7.04 -2.28
N GLU A 133 4.39 6.80 -0.97
CA GLU A 133 5.41 6.02 -0.25
C GLU A 133 5.46 4.57 -0.74
N LEU A 134 4.30 3.92 -0.89
CA LEU A 134 4.19 2.57 -1.42
C LEU A 134 4.70 2.47 -2.86
N LEU A 135 4.41 3.47 -3.70
CA LEU A 135 4.94 3.54 -5.05
C LEU A 135 6.46 3.62 -5.05
N LEU A 136 7.03 4.48 -4.20
CA LEU A 136 8.48 4.62 -4.05
C LEU A 136 9.12 3.31 -3.58
N TYR A 137 8.58 2.70 -2.53
CA TYR A 137 9.11 1.44 -2.02
C TYR A 137 9.02 0.35 -3.08
N SER A 138 7.95 0.31 -3.86
CA SER A 138 7.72 -0.72 -4.87
C SER A 138 8.53 -0.57 -6.18
N GLY A 139 9.56 0.30 -6.19
CA GLY A 139 10.42 0.54 -7.35
C GLY A 139 9.87 1.55 -8.35
N GLY A 140 8.78 2.23 -7.99
CA GLY A 140 8.23 3.34 -8.75
C GLY A 140 9.00 4.65 -8.55
N PRO A 141 8.69 5.69 -9.34
CA PRO A 141 9.35 6.98 -9.23
C PRO A 141 8.92 7.74 -7.97
N TYR A 142 9.81 8.61 -7.48
CA TYR A 142 9.49 9.56 -6.41
C TYR A 142 8.51 10.63 -6.94
N LEU A 143 7.27 10.62 -6.44
CA LEU A 143 6.21 11.54 -6.87
C LEU A 143 5.68 12.37 -5.70
N SER A 144 5.00 13.47 -6.03
CA SER A 144 4.18 14.20 -5.06
C SER A 144 2.75 13.64 -5.01
N VAL A 145 2.04 13.86 -3.89
CA VAL A 145 0.62 13.49 -3.76
C VAL A 145 -0.26 14.12 -4.86
N PRO A 146 -0.11 15.43 -5.20
CA PRO A 146 -0.82 16.01 -6.33
C PRO A 146 -0.57 15.28 -7.65
N THR A 147 0.65 14.78 -7.88
CA THR A 147 0.98 14.03 -9.10
C THR A 147 0.26 12.68 -9.14
N VAL A 148 0.22 11.94 -8.02
CA VAL A 148 -0.56 10.69 -7.94
C VAL A 148 -2.05 10.96 -8.15
N ASN A 149 -2.58 12.06 -7.61
CA ASN A 149 -3.96 12.47 -7.88
C ASN A 149 -4.21 12.82 -9.35
N GLN A 150 -3.26 13.47 -10.03
CA GLN A 150 -3.35 13.72 -11.47
C GLN A 150 -3.35 12.43 -12.28
N ILE A 151 -2.58 11.42 -11.89
CA ILE A 151 -2.63 10.08 -12.50
C ILE A 151 -4.02 9.48 -12.29
N ALA A 152 -4.51 9.45 -11.05
CA ALA A 152 -5.82 8.91 -10.70
C ALA A 152 -6.99 9.59 -11.43
N LEU A 153 -6.85 10.88 -11.77
CA LEU A 153 -7.85 11.65 -12.51
C LEU A 153 -7.58 11.70 -14.02
N GLY A 154 -6.57 10.99 -14.53
CA GLY A 154 -6.23 10.94 -15.96
C GLY A 154 -5.57 12.21 -16.52
N GLY A 155 -5.17 13.15 -15.67
CA GLY A 155 -4.42 14.35 -16.05
C GLY A 155 -2.92 14.10 -16.30
N ARG A 156 -2.40 12.95 -15.87
CA ARG A 156 -1.05 12.46 -16.21
C ARG A 156 -1.14 11.04 -16.75
N ALA A 157 -0.44 10.79 -17.87
CA ALA A 157 -0.35 9.46 -18.46
C ALA A 157 0.43 8.49 -17.56
N LEU A 158 0.03 7.21 -17.62
CA LEU A 158 0.79 6.12 -17.03
C LEU A 158 1.92 5.71 -17.96
N ASP A 159 3.10 5.46 -17.40
CA ASP A 159 4.23 4.86 -18.08
C ASP A 159 4.51 3.45 -17.49
N PRO A 160 5.35 2.62 -18.15
CA PRO A 160 5.71 1.29 -17.67
C PRO A 160 6.21 1.24 -16.22
N GLN A 161 6.97 2.25 -15.78
CA GLN A 161 7.54 2.29 -14.44
C GLN A 161 6.47 2.54 -13.38
N LEU A 162 5.52 3.46 -13.66
CA LEU A 162 4.36 3.72 -12.82
C LEU A 162 3.49 2.47 -12.69
N VAL A 163 3.17 1.81 -13.81
CA VAL A 163 2.35 0.59 -13.80
C VAL A 163 3.01 -0.51 -12.96
N SER A 164 4.31 -0.74 -13.15
CA SER A 164 5.05 -1.75 -12.38
C SER A 164 5.02 -1.45 -10.87
N GLY A 165 5.32 -0.21 -10.49
CA GLY A 165 5.30 0.20 -9.08
C GLY A 165 3.92 0.07 -8.43
N PHE A 166 2.84 0.47 -9.12
CA PHE A 166 1.47 0.27 -8.62
C PHE A 166 1.11 -1.21 -8.51
N ALA A 167 1.41 -2.01 -9.54
CA ALA A 167 1.11 -3.43 -9.57
C ALA A 167 1.73 -4.18 -8.38
N HIS A 168 2.97 -3.86 -8.02
CA HIS A 168 3.71 -4.51 -6.93
C HIS A 168 3.03 -4.39 -5.57
N PHE A 169 2.71 -3.19 -5.07
CA PHE A 169 2.05 -3.08 -3.75
C PHE A 169 0.55 -3.37 -3.82
N LEU A 170 -0.07 -3.28 -4.99
CA LEU A 170 -1.44 -3.78 -5.18
C LEU A 170 -1.47 -5.31 -5.23
N GLY A 171 -0.35 -6.00 -5.44
CA GLY A 171 -0.34 -7.45 -5.60
C GLY A 171 -1.14 -7.89 -6.83
N ILE A 172 -1.09 -7.09 -7.89
CA ILE A 172 -1.69 -7.38 -9.19
C ILE A 172 -0.56 -7.75 -10.14
N PRO A 173 -0.68 -8.78 -10.99
CA PRO A 173 0.32 -9.06 -12.00
C PRO A 173 0.59 -7.83 -12.88
N VAL A 174 1.85 -7.42 -13.00
CA VAL A 174 2.27 -6.20 -13.73
C VAL A 174 1.66 -6.15 -15.12
N GLY A 175 1.78 -7.27 -15.84
CA GLY A 175 1.20 -7.45 -17.15
C GLY A 175 -0.32 -7.26 -17.24
N ASP A 176 -1.06 -7.70 -16.23
CA ASP A 176 -2.51 -7.53 -16.19
C ASP A 176 -2.87 -6.07 -15.98
N LEU A 177 -2.21 -5.40 -15.02
CA LEU A 177 -2.44 -3.99 -14.78
C LEU A 177 -2.07 -3.14 -16.00
N ALA A 178 -0.98 -3.49 -16.69
CA ALA A 178 -0.59 -2.87 -17.95
C ALA A 178 -1.65 -3.01 -19.03
N ALA A 179 -2.20 -4.22 -19.22
CA ALA A 179 -3.27 -4.46 -20.18
C ALA A 179 -4.53 -3.64 -19.86
N LEU A 180 -4.92 -3.57 -18.59
CA LEU A 180 -6.07 -2.77 -18.15
C LEU A 180 -5.87 -1.27 -18.39
N CYS A 181 -4.65 -0.79 -18.13
CA CYS A 181 -4.27 0.61 -18.32
C CYS A 181 -3.83 0.95 -19.75
N ASP A 182 -3.88 0.00 -20.70
CA ASP A 182 -3.46 0.18 -22.09
C ASP A 182 -1.99 0.67 -22.22
N VAL A 183 -1.13 0.17 -21.33
CA VAL A 183 0.30 0.48 -21.32
C VAL A 183 1.07 -0.67 -21.93
N ASN A 184 1.86 -0.38 -22.96
CA ASN A 184 2.71 -1.38 -23.59
C ASN A 184 3.92 -1.67 -22.69
N MET A 185 4.01 -2.90 -22.20
CA MET A 185 5.14 -3.42 -21.44
C MET A 185 5.94 -4.35 -22.34
N THR A 186 7.22 -4.02 -22.58
CA THR A 186 8.13 -4.89 -23.33
C THR A 186 8.67 -6.03 -22.47
N GLU A 187 8.80 -5.81 -21.16
CA GLU A 187 9.32 -6.76 -20.19
C GLU A 187 8.61 -6.57 -18.84
N ASP A 188 8.43 -7.65 -18.09
CA ASP A 188 7.96 -7.57 -16.71
C ASP A 188 9.10 -7.08 -15.82
N VAL A 189 8.90 -5.94 -15.15
CA VAL A 189 9.87 -5.40 -14.20
C VAL A 189 9.66 -6.12 -12.86
N PRO A 190 10.66 -6.85 -12.34
CA PRO A 190 10.50 -7.55 -11.06
C PRO A 190 10.37 -6.56 -9.90
N ALA A 191 9.58 -6.93 -8.90
CA ALA A 191 9.49 -6.17 -7.66
C ALA A 191 10.86 -6.15 -6.94
N PRO A 192 11.23 -5.03 -6.31
CA PRO A 192 12.40 -5.01 -5.44
C PRO A 192 12.25 -6.05 -4.32
N ALA A 193 13.32 -6.80 -4.03
CA ALA A 193 13.28 -7.90 -3.05
C ALA A 193 12.83 -7.45 -1.65
N TYR A 194 13.04 -6.18 -1.30
CA TYR A 194 12.62 -5.63 -0.02
C TYR A 194 11.10 -5.36 0.09
N CYS A 195 10.36 -5.47 -1.01
CA CYS A 195 8.90 -5.37 -1.05
C CYS A 195 8.19 -6.73 -1.02
N ASP A 196 8.93 -7.83 -0.87
CA ASP A 196 8.31 -9.17 -0.80
C ASP A 196 7.28 -9.23 0.33
N GLY A 197 6.08 -9.73 0.03
CA GLY A 197 4.91 -9.77 0.92
C GLY A 197 4.26 -8.42 1.27
N LEU A 198 4.75 -7.28 0.77
CA LEU A 198 4.18 -5.96 1.07
C LEU A 198 2.70 -5.89 0.66
N ALA A 199 2.37 -6.40 -0.53
CA ALA A 199 0.99 -6.45 -1.01
C ALA A 199 0.06 -7.25 -0.10
N GLU A 200 0.55 -8.35 0.50
CA GLU A 200 -0.22 -9.14 1.46
C GLU A 200 -0.47 -8.35 2.75
N LEU A 201 0.56 -7.68 3.29
CA LEU A 201 0.37 -6.83 4.46
C LEU A 201 -0.65 -5.72 4.20
N MET A 202 -0.55 -5.05 3.05
CA MET A 202 -1.51 -4.00 2.70
C MET A 202 -2.93 -4.54 2.55
N TRP A 203 -3.06 -5.75 1.99
CA TRP A 203 -4.34 -6.42 1.83
C TRP A 203 -4.98 -6.81 3.16
N GLU A 204 -4.21 -7.38 4.09
CA GLU A 204 -4.70 -7.72 5.44
C GLU A 204 -5.04 -6.45 6.24
N GLY A 205 -4.19 -5.42 6.13
CA GLY A 205 -4.38 -4.15 6.83
C GLY A 205 -5.67 -3.42 6.46
N ARG A 206 -6.21 -3.64 5.27
CA ARG A 206 -7.50 -3.10 4.82
C ARG A 206 -8.68 -3.53 5.71
N ARG A 207 -8.55 -4.67 6.39
CA ARG A 207 -9.55 -5.24 7.29
C ARG A 207 -9.43 -4.75 8.73
N LEU A 208 -8.48 -3.86 9.00
CA LEU A 208 -8.19 -3.33 10.32
C LEU A 208 -8.83 -1.96 10.51
N THR A 209 -9.13 -1.63 11.76
CA THR A 209 -9.57 -0.28 12.16
C THR A 209 -8.40 0.69 12.23
N VAL A 210 -8.67 1.99 12.37
CA VAL A 210 -7.62 3.00 12.61
C VAL A 210 -6.74 2.61 13.80
N GLN A 211 -7.37 2.24 14.92
CA GLN A 211 -6.66 1.85 16.14
C GLN A 211 -5.77 0.62 15.91
N GLN A 212 -6.28 -0.40 15.20
CA GLN A 212 -5.48 -1.60 14.89
C GLN A 212 -4.30 -1.30 13.96
N ILE A 213 -4.46 -0.37 13.01
CA ILE A 213 -3.33 0.10 12.20
C ILE A 213 -2.30 0.87 13.04
N GLU A 214 -2.75 1.66 14.02
CA GLU A 214 -1.85 2.34 14.96
C GLU A 214 -1.07 1.34 15.82
N GLU A 215 -1.74 0.34 16.41
CA GLU A 215 -1.09 -0.77 17.14
C GLU A 215 -0.08 -1.53 16.27
N LEU A 216 -0.41 -1.78 15.00
CA LEU A 216 0.48 -2.45 14.05
C LEU A 216 1.69 -1.57 13.67
N ALA A 217 1.49 -0.26 13.55
CA ALA A 217 2.55 0.70 13.29
C ALA A 217 3.49 0.85 14.49
N GLU A 218 2.95 0.84 15.71
CA GLU A 218 3.71 0.81 16.97
C GLU A 218 4.55 -0.48 17.08
N LEU A 219 3.96 -1.64 16.78
CA LEU A 219 4.74 -2.89 16.69
C LEU A 219 5.87 -2.76 15.66
N GLY A 220 5.61 -2.18 14.50
CA GLY A 220 6.64 -1.93 13.49
C GLY A 220 7.76 -1.01 14.00
N HIS A 221 7.41 0.00 14.80
CA HIS A 221 8.37 0.86 15.48
C HIS A 221 9.23 0.08 16.49
N ASP A 222 8.62 -0.76 17.33
CA ASP A 222 9.32 -1.58 18.32
C ASP A 222 10.28 -2.58 17.67
N LEU A 223 9.87 -3.18 16.55
CA LEU A 223 10.72 -4.08 15.79
C LEU A 223 11.96 -3.37 15.23
N ARG A 224 11.87 -2.08 14.87
CA ARG A 224 13.05 -1.29 14.48
C ARG A 224 14.06 -1.16 15.62
N HIS A 225 13.60 -0.97 16.86
CA HIS A 225 14.48 -0.95 18.04
C HIS A 225 15.08 -2.32 18.31
N ARG A 226 14.26 -3.36 18.24
CA ARG A 226 14.67 -4.74 18.50
C ARG A 226 15.77 -5.21 17.54
N PHE A 227 15.68 -4.80 16.27
CA PHE A 227 16.61 -5.20 15.22
C PHE A 227 17.62 -4.09 14.86
N ASP A 228 17.85 -3.11 15.73
CA ASP A 228 18.70 -1.94 15.44
C ASP A 228 20.12 -2.31 14.97
N THR A 229 20.68 -3.39 15.52
CA THR A 229 22.01 -3.90 15.16
C THR A 229 22.04 -4.65 13.82
N GLU A 230 20.89 -5.05 13.30
CA GLU A 230 20.73 -5.85 12.07
C GLU A 230 20.28 -5.00 10.87
N ILE A 231 19.97 -3.71 11.09
CA ILE A 231 19.49 -2.79 10.05
C ILE A 231 20.51 -1.69 9.75
N ASP A 232 20.45 -1.17 8.52
CA ASP A 232 21.35 -0.10 8.07
C ASP A 232 21.22 1.16 8.92
N GLU A 233 22.32 1.88 9.13
CA GLU A 233 22.34 3.08 9.99
C GLU A 233 21.31 4.15 9.59
N GLY A 234 21.06 4.28 8.28
CA GLY A 234 20.07 5.21 7.72
C GLY A 234 18.61 4.86 8.01
N VAL A 235 18.31 3.62 8.43
CA VAL A 235 16.95 3.17 8.76
C VAL A 235 16.70 2.98 10.26
N ARG A 236 17.73 3.15 11.09
CA ARG A 236 17.62 3.10 12.56
C ARG A 236 16.67 4.15 13.12
N CYS A 237 15.98 3.83 14.22
CA CYS A 237 15.14 4.81 14.91
C CYS A 237 16.02 5.94 15.46
N CYS A 238 15.59 7.19 15.33
CA CYS A 238 16.28 8.32 15.98
C CYS A 238 15.87 8.50 17.44
N CYS A 239 14.98 7.65 17.94
CA CYS A 239 14.16 7.86 19.12
C CYS A 239 15.01 7.81 20.42
N GLY A 240 16.15 7.13 20.42
CA GLY A 240 17.16 7.16 21.50
C GLY A 240 18.35 8.10 21.25
N ARG A 241 18.52 8.65 20.03
CA ARG A 241 19.64 9.57 19.72
C ARG A 241 19.40 10.98 20.29
N THR A 242 18.14 11.40 20.37
CA THR A 242 17.76 12.67 21.00
C THR A 242 17.98 12.68 22.51
N GLU A 243 17.64 11.60 23.20
CA GLU A 243 17.87 11.50 24.66
C GLU A 243 19.37 11.45 25.00
N GLN A 244 20.17 10.74 24.20
CA GLN A 244 21.63 10.71 24.37
C GLN A 244 22.30 12.04 24.02
N SER A 245 21.83 12.76 22.99
CA SER A 245 22.38 14.08 22.66
C SER A 245 22.01 15.13 23.71
N GLU A 246 20.81 15.05 24.29
CA GLU A 246 20.36 15.91 25.41
C GLU A 246 21.11 15.61 26.71
N ARG A 247 21.42 14.34 26.99
CA ARG A 247 22.27 13.96 28.13
C ARG A 247 23.70 14.45 27.94
N ALA A 248 24.28 14.26 26.75
CA ALA A 248 25.62 14.74 26.44
C ALA A 248 25.74 16.27 26.47
N THR A 249 24.68 17.02 26.11
CA THR A 249 24.67 18.48 26.25
C THR A 249 24.50 18.93 27.69
N ARG A 250 23.72 18.22 28.52
CA ARG A 250 23.64 18.50 29.97
C ARG A 250 24.95 18.21 30.69
N ASP A 251 25.55 17.04 30.45
CA ASP A 251 26.81 16.64 31.07
C ASP A 251 27.97 17.56 30.61
N GLY A 252 27.96 18.01 29.36
CA GLY A 252 28.91 19.01 28.84
C GLY A 252 28.71 20.43 29.41
N ALA A 253 27.46 20.84 29.67
CA ALA A 253 27.16 22.13 30.29
C ALA A 253 27.51 22.16 31.80
N ASP A 254 27.29 21.06 32.52
CA ASP A 254 27.67 20.92 33.93
C ASP A 254 29.19 20.86 34.11
N ALA A 255 29.91 20.22 33.19
CA ALA A 255 31.38 20.26 33.15
C ALA A 255 31.92 21.68 32.92
N ALA A 256 31.27 22.47 32.06
CA ALA A 256 31.69 23.86 31.77
C ALA A 256 31.37 24.84 32.92
N MET A 257 30.35 24.57 33.75
CA MET A 257 30.04 25.40 34.93
C MET A 257 30.84 25.02 36.19
N GLY A 258 31.43 23.82 36.25
CA GLY A 258 32.30 23.38 37.36
C GLY A 258 33.63 24.14 37.47
N ASP A 259 34.14 24.68 36.36
CA ASP A 259 35.44 25.39 36.29
C ASP A 259 35.38 26.88 36.65
N LEU A 260 34.21 27.41 37.00
CA LEU A 260 34.02 28.83 37.38
C LEU A 260 33.87 29.06 38.89
N ARG A 261 34.45 28.19 39.74
CA ARG A 261 34.55 28.50 41.18
C ARG A 261 35.70 29.48 41.43
N PRO A 262 35.43 30.72 41.90
CA PRO A 262 36.49 31.64 42.24
C PRO A 262 37.23 31.11 43.48
N GLY A 263 38.54 30.94 43.35
CA GLY A 263 39.42 30.62 44.46
C GLY A 263 39.31 31.70 45.55
N GLY A 264 38.79 31.31 46.71
CA GLY A 264 38.81 32.14 47.90
C GLY A 264 40.25 32.28 48.38
N GLY A 265 40.84 33.44 48.13
CA GLY A 265 42.04 33.91 48.82
C GLY A 265 41.65 34.48 50.18
N GLY A 266 42.37 34.05 51.22
CA GLY A 266 42.24 34.51 52.61
C GLY A 266 42.95 35.83 52.91
#